data_AF-A0A2R2MSK7-F1
#
_entry.id   AF-A0A2R2MSK7-F1
#
_cell.length_a   1.000
_cell.length_b   1.000
_cell.length_c   1.000
_cell.angle_alpha   90.00
_cell.angle_beta   90.00
_cell.angle_gamma   90.00
#
_symmetry.space_group_name_H-M   'P 1'
#
loop_
_entity.id
_entity.type
_entity.pdbx_description
1 polymer ?
#
loop_
_entity_poly.entity_id
_entity_poly.type
_entity_poly.pdbx_seq_one_letter_code
_entity_poly.pdbx_strand_id
1 'polypeptide(L)' 'LTTCSHNVEFKKVGGAPPDLLLLNKAGEVIKRIDLSKYNREECNQLLIDLGFYKKSDKDEDVPEEFLEGPYKLPKEEL' A
#
# COMPACT_ATOMS: atom_id res chain seq x y z
N LEU A 1 -4.22 -9.26 -5.31
CA LEU A 1 -4.27 -8.32 -4.17
C LEU A 1 -5.70 -8.25 -3.67
N THR A 2 -5.92 -8.36 -2.37
CA THR A 2 -7.24 -8.11 -1.78
C THR A 2 -7.35 -6.61 -1.58
N THR A 3 -8.23 -5.93 -2.33
CA THR A 3 -8.28 -4.46 -2.48
C THR A 3 -8.82 -3.71 -1.26
N CYS A 4 -8.70 -4.26 -0.06
CA CYS A 4 -9.23 -3.65 1.17
C CYS A 4 -8.14 -2.87 1.93
N SER A 5 -6.96 -2.64 1.35
CA SER A 5 -5.91 -1.85 2.01
C SER A 5 -6.14 -0.37 1.78
N HIS A 6 -6.08 0.44 2.85
CA HIS A 6 -6.17 1.90 2.78
C HIS A 6 -5.03 2.46 1.94
N ASN A 7 -5.27 3.50 1.14
CA ASN A 7 -4.28 4.13 0.27
C ASN A 7 -3.57 3.18 -0.72
N VAL A 8 -4.22 2.09 -1.13
CA VAL A 8 -3.71 1.15 -2.16
C VAL A 8 -4.70 1.06 -3.31
N GLU A 9 -4.24 1.34 -4.53
CA GLU A 9 -5.02 1.20 -5.76
C GLU A 9 -4.43 0.10 -6.65
N PHE A 10 -5.29 -0.77 -7.21
CA PHE A 10 -4.89 -1.75 -8.22
C PHE A 10 -5.26 -1.25 -9.62
N LYS A 11 -4.26 -1.11 -10.49
CA LYS A 11 -4.44 -0.77 -11.90
C LYS A 11 -4.01 -1.92 -12.79
N LYS A 12 -4.93 -2.40 -13.64
CA LYS A 12 -4.61 -3.42 -14.66
C LYS A 12 -3.93 -2.76 -15.86
N VAL A 13 -2.70 -3.15 -16.15
CA VAL A 13 -1.93 -2.72 -17.34
C VAL A 13 -1.60 -3.97 -18.16
N GLY A 14 -1.86 -3.94 -19.46
CA GLY A 14 -1.58 -5.06 -20.35
C GLY A 14 -0.11 -5.12 -20.76
N GLY A 15 0.47 -6.32 -20.79
CA GLY A 15 1.80 -6.57 -21.40
C GLY A 15 3.02 -6.23 -20.53
N ALA A 16 2.82 -5.77 -19.30
CA ALA A 16 3.90 -5.54 -18.33
C ALA A 16 3.79 -6.51 -17.14
N PRO A 17 4.92 -6.91 -16.53
CA PRO A 17 4.89 -7.61 -15.24
C PRO A 17 4.23 -6.71 -14.17
N PRO A 18 3.58 -7.32 -13.16
CA PRO A 18 2.96 -6.55 -12.10
C PRO A 18 4.04 -5.91 -11.20
N ASP A 19 3.93 -4.62 -10.97
CA ASP A 19 4.79 -3.86 -10.06
C ASP A 19 3.96 -3.21 -8.94
N LEU A 20 4.53 -3.13 -7.74
CA LEU A 20 4.07 -2.25 -6.68
C LEU A 20 4.86 -0.94 -6.75
N LEU A 21 4.16 0.16 -6.95
CA LEU A 21 4.72 1.50 -6.98
C LEU A 21 4.40 2.20 -5.66
N LEU A 22 5.43 2.60 -4.91
CA LEU A 22 5.25 3.45 -3.74
C LEU A 22 5.35 4.89 -4.19
N LEU A 23 4.32 5.67 -3.87
CA LEU A 23 4.22 7.09 -4.20
C LEU A 23 4.47 7.93 -2.95
N ASN A 24 5.06 9.11 -3.11
CA ASN A 24 5.08 10.13 -2.06
C ASN A 24 3.75 10.93 -2.04
N LYS A 25 3.60 11.85 -1.09
CA LYS A 25 2.41 12.73 -0.98
C LYS A 25 2.17 13.60 -2.23
N ALA A 26 3.20 13.83 -3.06
CA ALA A 26 3.09 14.56 -4.33
C ALA A 26 2.71 13.65 -5.53
N GLY A 27 2.54 12.33 -5.32
CA GLY A 27 2.21 11.36 -6.36
C GLY A 27 3.42 10.86 -7.15
N GLU A 28 4.64 11.18 -6.73
CA GLU A 28 5.87 10.76 -7.41
C GLU A 28 6.30 9.36 -6.94
N VAL A 29 6.73 8.52 -7.89
CA VAL A 29 7.20 7.16 -7.58
C VAL A 29 8.55 7.24 -6.87
N ILE A 30 8.58 6.85 -5.60
CA ILE A 30 9.81 6.78 -4.80
C ILE A 30 10.44 5.37 -4.81
N LYS A 31 9.65 4.33 -5.05
CA LYS A 31 10.13 2.94 -5.09
C LYS A 31 9.26 2.09 -6.00
N ARG A 32 9.91 1.15 -6.71
CA ARG A 32 9.25 0.08 -7.46
C ARG A 32 9.67 -1.27 -6.91
N ILE A 33 8.70 -2.16 -6.73
CA ILE A 33 8.93 -3.54 -6.28
C ILE A 33 8.26 -4.46 -7.30
N ASP A 34 9.04 -5.34 -7.92
CA ASP A 34 8.58 -6.34 -8.88
C ASP A 34 7.73 -7.40 -8.16
N LEU A 35 6.42 -7.42 -8.44
CA LEU A 35 5.49 -8.37 -7.83
C LEU A 35 5.46 -9.73 -8.53
N SER A 36 6.13 -9.90 -9.68
CA SER A 36 6.11 -11.18 -10.42
C SER A 36 6.69 -12.35 -9.62
N LYS A 37 7.50 -12.05 -8.60
CA LYS A 37 8.14 -13.00 -7.69
C LYS A 37 7.31 -13.35 -6.47
N TYR A 38 6.18 -12.66 -6.27
CA TYR A 38 5.37 -12.75 -5.05
C TYR A 38 4.00 -13.34 -5.37
N ASN A 39 3.55 -14.25 -4.50
CA ASN A 39 2.18 -14.73 -4.52
C ASN A 39 1.24 -13.72 -3.83
N ARG A 40 -0.07 -14.01 -3.82
CA ARG A 40 -1.08 -13.10 -3.26
C ARG A 40 -0.89 -12.82 -1.76
N GLU A 41 -0.50 -13.83 -0.99
CA GLU A 41 -0.32 -13.71 0.46
C GLU A 41 0.92 -12.90 0.77
N GLU A 42 2.02 -13.16 0.07
CA GLU A 42 3.26 -12.39 0.20
C GLU A 42 3.07 -10.93 -0.22
N CYS A 43 2.29 -10.69 -1.29
CA CYS A 43 1.91 -9.32 -1.67
C CYS A 43 1.14 -8.60 -0.56
N ASN A 44 0.22 -9.29 0.11
CA ASN A 44 -0.54 -8.69 1.20
C ASN A 44 0.37 -8.44 2.43
N GLN A 45 1.27 -9.38 2.73
CA GLN A 45 2.24 -9.22 3.81
C GLN A 45 3.18 -8.05 3.55
N LEU A 46 3.63 -7.89 2.30
CA LEU A 46 4.47 -6.76 1.89
C LEU A 46 3.80 -5.41 2.18
N LEU A 47 2.49 -5.29 1.94
CA LEU A 47 1.74 -4.06 2.26
C LEU A 47 1.69 -3.81 3.77
N ILE A 48 1.47 -4.85 4.58
CA ILE A 48 1.48 -4.75 6.05
C ILE A 48 2.86 -4.31 6.55
N ASP A 49 3.93 -4.91 6.04
CA ASP A 49 5.32 -4.60 6.40
C ASP A 49 5.70 -3.16 6.02
N LEU A 50 5.11 -2.63 4.94
CA LEU A 50 5.25 -1.25 4.51
C LEU A 50 4.40 -0.26 5.33
N GLY A 51 3.60 -0.75 6.28
CA GLY A 51 2.77 0.06 7.18
C GLY A 51 1.41 0.45 6.60
N PHE A 52 0.93 -0.22 5.55
CA PHE A 52 -0.42 -0.02 5.05
C PHE A 52 -1.43 -0.72 5.95
N TYR A 53 -2.49 0.00 6.29
CA TYR A 53 -3.60 -0.57 7.03
C TYR A 53 -4.45 -1.45 6.13
N LYS A 54 -4.66 -2.70 6.54
CA LYS A 54 -5.51 -3.66 5.84
C LYS A 54 -6.87 -3.70 6.52
N LYS A 55 -7.91 -3.24 5.82
CA LYS A 55 -9.29 -3.42 6.25
C LYS A 55 -9.73 -4.88 6.11
N SER A 56 -10.59 -5.30 7.01
CA SER A 56 -11.33 -6.56 7.05
C SER A 56 -12.34 -6.64 5.91
N ASP A 57 -12.99 -5.52 5.59
CA ASP A 57 -13.92 -5.38 4.47
C ASP A 57 -13.85 -3.98 3.82
N LYS A 58 -14.73 -3.70 2.85
CA LYS A 58 -14.69 -2.44 2.09
C LYS A 58 -15.34 -1.27 2.85
N ASP A 59 -16.28 -1.58 3.73
CA ASP A 59 -17.11 -0.62 4.43
C ASP A 59 -16.53 -0.27 5.81
N GLU A 60 -15.51 -1.00 6.28
CA GLU A 60 -14.74 -0.67 7.47
C GLU A 60 -14.06 0.71 7.35
N ASP A 61 -14.33 1.55 8.35
CA ASP A 61 -13.66 2.83 8.53
C ASP A 61 -12.18 2.61 8.90
N VAL A 62 -11.31 3.48 8.39
CA VAL A 62 -9.90 3.47 8.76
C VAL A 62 -9.76 4.13 10.13
N PRO A 63 -9.14 3.46 11.13
CA PRO A 63 -8.91 4.08 12.43
C PRO A 63 -8.10 5.38 12.29
N GLU A 64 -8.34 6.35 13.17
CA GLU A 64 -7.72 7.68 13.10
C GLU A 64 -6.18 7.62 12.99
N GLU A 65 -5.56 6.67 13.69
CA GLU A 65 -4.12 6.42 13.68
C GLU A 65 -3.56 5.99 12.31
N PHE A 66 -4.41 5.51 11.39
CA PHE A 66 -4.01 5.04 10.06
C PHE A 66 -4.53 5.92 8.91
N LEU A 67 -5.24 7.02 9.19
CA LEU A 67 -5.80 7.88 8.14
C LEU A 67 -4.71 8.44 7.20
N GLU A 68 -3.57 8.83 7.74
CA GLU A 68 -2.39 9.26 6.97
C GLU A 68 -1.43 8.10 6.62
N GLY A 69 -1.68 6.89 7.11
CA GLY A 69 -0.83 5.73 6.82
C GLY A 69 -0.76 5.42 5.32
N PRO A 70 0.38 4.96 4.78
CA PRO A 70 1.63 4.64 5.47
C PRO A 70 2.55 5.85 5.64
N TYR A 71 2.12 7.07 5.26
CA TYR A 71 2.92 8.26 5.49
C TYR A 71 3.04 8.44 7.00
N LYS A 72 4.21 8.13 7.54
CA LYS A 72 4.52 8.55 8.90
C LYS A 72 4.37 10.07 8.88
N LEU A 73 3.50 10.63 9.72
CA LEU A 73 3.80 11.94 10.28
C LEU A 73 5.26 11.85 10.74
N PRO A 74 6.16 12.77 10.36
CA PRO A 74 7.38 12.89 11.12
C PRO A 74 6.91 12.92 12.56
N LYS A 75 7.30 11.93 13.37
CA LYS A 75 7.23 12.13 14.81
C LYS A 75 8.09 13.37 14.96
N GLU A 76 7.46 14.51 15.21
CA GLU A 76 8.17 15.63 15.81
C GLU A 76 9.00 15.00 16.90
N GLU A 77 10.31 15.12 16.76
CA GLU A 77 11.26 14.74 17.79
C GLU A 77 10.84 15.55 19.03
N LEU A 78 10.00 14.95 19.88
CA LEU A 78 9.64 15.44 21.21
C LEU A 78 10.80 15.14 22.16
#